data_AF-A0A1E5K0K0-F1
#
_entry.id   AF-A0A1E5K0K0-F1
#
_cell.length_a   1.000
_cell.length_b   1.000
_cell.length_c   1.000
_cell.angle_alpha   90.00
_cell.angle_beta   90.00
_cell.angle_gamma   90.00
#
_symmetry.space_group_name_H-M   'P 1'
#
loop_
_entity.id
_entity.type
_entity.pdbx_description
1 polymer ?
#
loop_
_entity_poly.entity_id
_entity_poly.type
_entity_poly.pdbx_seq_one_letter_code
_entity_poly.pdbx_strand_id
1 'polypeptide(L)'
;MNKEITLQQWKSFVEQKINKKLIIKMLWNEREKMTLLLVPNMKINSVIHDDNEGYLFYDIAGKHVNYPIPSILPDNLFIDGKINLAHIKSGYIQINQEPLSKKDIQLLENK
;
A
#
# COMPACT_ATOMS: atom_id res chain seq x y z
N MET A 1 0.15 1.80 23.30
CA MET A 1 -0.66 2.83 22.61
C MET A 1 -0.69 2.48 21.13
N ASN A 2 -1.85 2.10 20.61
CA ASN A 2 -2.04 1.84 19.18
C ASN A 2 -2.20 3.19 18.47
N LYS A 3 -1.10 3.70 17.92
CA LYS A 3 -1.13 4.94 17.16
C LYS A 3 -1.57 4.63 15.73
N GLU A 4 -2.53 5.41 15.24
CA GLU A 4 -3.12 5.25 13.92
C GLU A 4 -2.80 6.47 13.06
N ILE A 5 -2.63 6.27 11.76
CA ILE A 5 -2.54 7.34 10.76
C ILE A 5 -3.65 7.18 9.74
N THR A 6 -4.14 8.30 9.23
CA THR A 6 -5.14 8.32 8.16
C THR A 6 -4.52 7.91 6.83
N LEU A 7 -5.36 7.44 5.89
CA LEU A 7 -4.93 7.19 4.51
C LEU A 7 -4.25 8.40 3.87
N GLN A 8 -4.74 9.61 4.15
CA GLN A 8 -4.17 10.83 3.60
C GLN A 8 -2.77 11.11 4.16
N GLN A 9 -2.55 10.94 5.46
CA GLN A 9 -1.23 11.08 6.08
C GLN A 9 -0.25 10.05 5.53
N TRP A 10 -0.69 8.79 5.38
CA TRP A 10 0.12 7.75 4.76
C TRP A 10 0.46 8.10 3.31
N LYS A 11 -0.53 8.45 2.49
CA LYS A 11 -0.34 8.87 1.11
C LYS A 11 0.67 10.01 1.00
N SER A 12 0.51 11.08 1.78
CA SER A 12 1.46 12.21 1.78
C SER A 12 2.87 11.77 2.17
N PHE A 13 3.01 10.84 3.12
CA PHE A 13 4.30 10.28 3.49
C PHE A 13 4.94 9.49 2.35
N VAL A 14 4.18 8.59 1.70
CA VAL A 14 4.68 7.82 0.55
C VAL A 14 5.08 8.74 -0.60
N GLU A 15 4.26 9.76 -0.92
CA GLU A 15 4.58 10.75 -1.96
C GLU A 15 5.92 11.46 -1.71
N GLN A 16 6.17 11.85 -0.46
CA GLN A 16 7.44 12.47 -0.05
C GLN A 16 8.60 11.50 -0.19
N LYS A 17 8.41 10.23 0.22
CA LYS A 17 9.47 9.21 0.18
C LYS A 17 9.91 8.87 -1.23
N ILE A 18 8.96 8.75 -2.16
CA ILE A 18 9.24 8.34 -3.55
C ILE A 18 9.39 9.54 -4.51
N ASN A 19 9.17 10.76 -4.03
CA ASN A 19 9.17 12.01 -4.81
C ASN A 19 8.25 11.98 -6.04
N LYS A 20 7.04 11.41 -5.89
CA LYS A 20 6.01 11.33 -6.95
C LYS A 20 4.63 11.52 -6.36
N LYS A 21 3.71 12.10 -7.13
CA LYS A 21 2.29 12.14 -6.78
C LYS A 21 1.64 10.77 -6.93
N LEU A 22 0.74 10.46 -6.00
CA LEU A 22 0.02 9.20 -5.96
C LEU A 22 -1.48 9.43 -6.11
N ILE A 23 -2.15 8.47 -6.73
CA ILE A 23 -3.60 8.32 -6.74
C ILE A 23 -3.98 7.14 -5.85
N ILE A 24 -5.19 7.20 -5.29
CA ILE A 24 -5.77 6.08 -4.56
C ILE A 24 -6.62 5.29 -5.56
N LYS A 25 -6.35 4.00 -5.70
CA LYS A 25 -7.19 3.09 -6.49
C LYS A 25 -7.67 1.96 -5.59
N MET A 26 -8.98 1.73 -5.57
CA MET A 26 -9.57 0.58 -4.89
C MET A 26 -9.91 -0.50 -5.91
N LEU A 27 -9.61 -1.75 -5.57
CA LEU A 27 -9.91 -2.93 -6.36
C LEU A 27 -10.48 -4.01 -5.44
N TRP A 28 -11.24 -4.95 -6.01
CA TRP A 28 -11.69 -6.15 -5.31
C TRP A 28 -10.98 -7.36 -5.91
N ASN A 29 -10.55 -8.29 -5.06
CA ASN A 29 -10.27 -9.66 -5.48
C ASN A 29 -11.36 -10.59 -4.93
N GLU A 30 -11.16 -11.91 -5.07
CA GLU A 30 -12.07 -12.93 -4.58
C GLU A 30 -12.19 -13.02 -3.04
N ARG A 31 -11.30 -12.38 -2.29
CA ARG A 31 -11.22 -12.45 -0.82
C ARG A 31 -11.60 -11.15 -0.12
N GLU A 32 -11.11 -10.02 -0.61
CA GLU A 32 -11.18 -8.74 0.08
C GLU A 32 -11.09 -7.54 -0.88
N LYS A 33 -11.33 -6.36 -0.30
CA LYS A 33 -11.08 -5.07 -0.93
C LYS A 33 -9.63 -4.66 -0.72
N MET A 34 -8.97 -4.20 -1.78
CA MET A 34 -7.59 -3.73 -1.76
C MET A 34 -7.52 -2.25 -2.10
N THR A 35 -6.81 -1.48 -1.27
CA THR A 35 -6.51 -0.07 -1.53
C THR A 35 -5.06 0.08 -1.97
N LEU A 36 -4.84 0.65 -3.15
CA LEU A 36 -3.52 0.83 -3.75
C LEU A 36 -3.17 2.32 -3.82
N LEU A 37 -1.94 2.65 -3.49
CA LEU A 37 -1.33 3.93 -3.84
C LEU A 37 -0.50 3.76 -5.11
N LEU A 38 -0.95 4.38 -6.20
CA LEU A 38 -0.36 4.22 -7.54
C LEU A 38 0.18 5.55 -8.05
N VAL A 39 1.26 5.52 -8.83
CA VAL A 39 1.57 6.69 -9.67
C VAL A 39 0.57 6.75 -10.83
N PRO A 40 0.17 7.94 -11.32
CA PRO A 40 -0.92 8.08 -12.30
C PRO A 40 -0.81 7.20 -13.55
N ASN A 41 0.41 6.88 -13.99
CA ASN A 41 0.64 6.12 -15.22
C ASN A 41 0.70 4.59 -15.01
N MET A 42 0.52 4.09 -13.78
CA MET A 42 0.47 2.66 -13.50
C MET A 42 -0.85 2.05 -13.96
N LYS A 43 -0.76 0.97 -14.74
CA LYS A 43 -1.91 0.27 -15.32
C LYS A 43 -2.16 -1.03 -14.55
N ILE A 44 -2.82 -0.90 -13.40
CA ILE A 44 -3.33 -2.05 -12.64
C ILE A 44 -4.81 -2.20 -12.95
N ASN A 45 -5.27 -3.36 -13.37
CA ASN A 45 -6.67 -3.62 -13.70
C ASN A 45 -7.32 -4.60 -12.73
N SER A 46 -6.62 -5.70 -12.41
CA SER A 46 -7.10 -6.73 -11.50
C SER A 46 -6.00 -7.21 -10.56
N VAL A 47 -6.42 -7.92 -9.53
CA VAL A 47 -5.56 -8.55 -8.53
C VAL A 47 -6.14 -9.91 -8.17
N ILE A 48 -5.27 -10.90 -7.95
CA ILE A 48 -5.61 -12.22 -7.39
C ILE A 48 -4.71 -12.48 -6.18
N HIS A 49 -5.17 -13.31 -5.25
CA HIS A 49 -4.32 -13.77 -4.14
C HIS A 49 -3.91 -15.22 -4.36
N ASP A 50 -2.63 -15.44 -4.66
CA ASP A 50 -2.00 -16.77 -4.66
C ASP A 50 -1.47 -17.09 -3.25
N ASP A 51 -1.71 -18.31 -2.76
CA ASP A 51 -1.31 -18.69 -1.40
C ASP A 51 0.22 -18.84 -1.24
N ASN A 52 0.97 -19.01 -2.32
CA ASN A 52 2.43 -19.11 -2.31
C ASN A 52 3.12 -17.79 -2.69
N GLU A 53 2.58 -17.07 -3.67
CA GLU A 53 3.19 -15.85 -4.22
C GLU A 53 2.60 -14.55 -3.65
N GLY A 54 1.46 -14.64 -2.95
CA GLY A 54 0.74 -13.48 -2.42
C GLY A 54 -0.08 -12.75 -3.49
N TYR A 55 -0.09 -11.42 -3.43
CA TYR A 55 -0.89 -10.62 -4.36
C TYR A 55 -0.21 -10.47 -5.72
N LEU A 56 -0.87 -10.99 -6.75
CA LEU A 56 -0.45 -10.85 -8.15
C LEU A 56 -1.36 -9.85 -8.86
N PHE A 57 -0.74 -8.89 -9.57
CA PHE A 57 -1.46 -7.78 -10.22
C PHE A 57 -1.36 -7.89 -11.73
N TYR A 58 -2.45 -7.55 -12.43
CA TYR A 58 -2.50 -7.65 -13.89
C TYR A 58 -2.98 -6.35 -14.52
N ASP A 59 -2.45 -6.05 -15.70
CA ASP A 59 -2.92 -4.95 -16.53
C ASP A 59 -4.22 -5.32 -17.29
N ILE A 60 -4.74 -4.38 -18.08
CA ILE A 60 -5.98 -4.57 -18.84
C ILE A 60 -5.86 -5.66 -19.93
N ALA A 61 -4.65 -5.99 -20.37
CA ALA A 61 -4.40 -7.06 -21.33
C ALA A 61 -4.20 -8.43 -20.64
N GLY A 62 -4.35 -8.49 -19.32
CA GLY A 62 -4.09 -9.70 -18.53
C GLY A 62 -2.61 -10.00 -18.34
N LYS A 63 -1.71 -9.03 -18.56
CA LYS A 63 -0.28 -9.23 -18.34
C LYS A 63 0.07 -8.96 -16.89
N HIS A 64 0.89 -9.83 -16.32
CA HIS A 64 1.40 -9.66 -14.96
C HIS A 64 2.22 -8.37 -14.84
N VAL A 65 1.99 -7.64 -13.76
CA VAL A 65 2.65 -6.39 -13.45
C VAL A 65 3.84 -6.64 -12.53
N ASN A 66 5.04 -6.52 -13.10
CA ASN A 66 6.28 -6.87 -12.41
C ASN A 66 6.98 -5.67 -11.73
N TYR A 67 6.44 -4.46 -11.87
CA TYR A 67 6.99 -3.28 -11.21
C TYR A 67 6.38 -3.09 -9.82
N PRO A 68 7.13 -2.55 -8.84
CA PRO A 68 6.62 -2.38 -7.49
C PRO A 68 5.48 -1.36 -7.45
N ILE A 69 4.37 -1.77 -6.83
CA ILE A 69 3.29 -0.86 -6.46
C ILE A 69 3.74 -0.05 -5.23
N PRO A 70 3.66 1.29 -5.25
CA PRO A 70 4.20 2.11 -4.19
C PRO A 70 3.71 1.79 -2.80
N SER A 71 2.43 1.44 -2.63
CA SER A 71 1.94 0.88 -1.37
C SER A 71 0.64 0.10 -1.62
N ILE A 72 0.53 -1.06 -0.98
CA ILE A 72 -0.62 -1.95 -1.03
C ILE A 72 -1.20 -2.01 0.38
N LEU A 73 -2.50 -1.77 0.50
CA LEU A 73 -3.23 -1.78 1.76
C LEU A 73 -4.41 -2.75 1.63
N PRO A 74 -4.24 -4.01 2.05
CA PRO A 74 -5.34 -4.95 2.22
C PRO A 74 -6.33 -4.45 3.29
N ASP A 75 -7.58 -4.91 3.24
CA ASP A 75 -8.69 -4.44 4.08
C ASP A 75 -8.40 -4.68 5.57
N ASN A 76 -7.78 -5.82 5.88
CA ASN A 76 -7.39 -6.17 7.25
C ASN A 76 -6.29 -5.26 7.85
N LEU A 77 -5.57 -4.49 7.02
CA LEU A 77 -4.56 -3.51 7.45
C LEU A 77 -5.05 -2.06 7.35
N PHE A 78 -6.20 -1.83 6.72
CA PHE A 78 -6.79 -0.52 6.46
C PHE A 78 -8.26 -0.47 6.90
N ILE A 79 -8.45 -0.24 8.20
CA ILE A 79 -9.77 -0.31 8.85
C ILE A 79 -10.27 1.11 9.10
N ASP A 80 -11.51 1.41 8.71
CA ASP A 80 -12.20 2.69 8.94
C ASP A 80 -11.40 3.93 8.51
N GLY A 81 -10.70 3.85 7.37
CA GLY A 81 -9.94 4.97 6.84
C GLY A 81 -8.57 5.20 7.50
N LYS A 82 -8.15 4.27 8.36
CA LYS A 82 -6.93 4.38 9.17
C LYS A 82 -6.03 3.16 9.04
N ILE A 83 -4.76 3.39 9.35
CA ILE A 83 -3.68 2.42 9.33
C ILE A 83 -3.03 2.41 10.71
N ASN A 84 -2.96 1.23 11.33
CA ASN A 84 -2.25 1.07 12.59
C ASN A 84 -0.73 1.06 12.33
N LEU A 85 0.03 1.90 13.05
CA LEU A 85 1.49 1.94 12.95
C LEU A 85 2.15 0.60 13.27
N ALA A 86 1.52 -0.28 14.06
CA ALA A 86 2.01 -1.61 14.32
C ALA A 86 2.19 -2.42 13.02
N HIS A 87 1.26 -2.33 12.06
CA HIS A 87 1.37 -3.03 10.77
C HIS A 87 2.53 -2.50 9.92
N ILE A 88 2.82 -1.20 10.01
CA ILE A 88 3.97 -0.57 9.36
C ILE A 88 5.27 -1.06 10.01
N LYS A 89 5.34 -1.09 11.34
CA LYS A 89 6.51 -1.57 12.10
C LYS A 89 6.82 -3.04 11.86
N SER A 90 5.79 -3.86 11.73
CA SER A 90 5.90 -5.29 11.43
C SER A 90 6.25 -5.58 9.97
N GLY A 91 6.30 -4.55 9.10
CA GLY A 91 6.64 -4.70 7.69
C GLY A 91 5.52 -5.23 6.81
N TYR A 92 4.28 -5.30 7.31
CA TYR A 92 3.10 -5.67 6.51
C TYR A 92 2.69 -4.55 5.56
N ILE A 93 2.96 -3.30 5.93
CA ILE A 93 2.76 -2.14 5.07
C ILE A 93 4.13 -1.59 4.68
N GLN A 94 4.36 -1.54 3.37
CA GLN A 94 5.65 -1.26 2.77
C GLN A 94 5.54 -0.11 1.77
N ILE A 95 6.71 0.44 1.40
CA ILE A 95 6.85 1.38 0.29
C ILE A 95 7.70 0.74 -0.79
N ASN A 96 7.17 0.61 -2.02
CA ASN A 96 7.85 -0.09 -3.12
C ASN A 96 8.37 -1.49 -2.73
N GLN A 97 7.57 -2.26 -1.97
CA GLN A 97 7.94 -3.59 -1.44
C GLN A 97 9.11 -3.58 -0.45
N GLU A 98 9.51 -2.41 0.07
CA GLU A 98 10.53 -2.29 1.11
C GLU A 98 9.91 -1.88 2.46
N PRO A 99 10.35 -2.50 3.57
CA PRO A 99 9.95 -2.06 4.90
C PRO A 99 10.53 -0.68 5.22
N LEU A 100 9.84 0.07 6.08
CA LEU A 100 10.28 1.41 6.46
C LEU A 100 11.49 1.36 7.40
N SER A 101 12.40 2.32 7.24
CA SER A 101 13.51 2.47 8.19
C SER A 101 13.01 2.92 9.57
N LYS A 102 13.81 2.69 10.62
CA LYS A 102 13.48 3.20 11.97
C LYS A 102 13.25 4.70 11.99
N LYS A 103 14.01 5.47 11.19
CA LYS A 103 13.86 6.92 11.06
C LYS A 103 12.52 7.30 10.43
N ASP A 104 12.11 6.58 9.40
CA ASP A 104 10.81 6.77 8.74
C ASP A 104 9.65 6.51 9.70
N ILE A 105 9.73 5.43 10.48
CA ILE A 105 8.74 5.09 11.51
C ILE A 105 8.64 6.19 12.56
N GLN A 106 9.78 6.69 13.04
CA GLN A 106 9.79 7.77 14.05
C GLN A 106 9.18 9.08 13.52
N LEU A 107 9.35 9.38 12.23
CA LEU A 107 8.67 10.54 11.60
C LEU A 107 7.15 10.38 11.58
N LEU A 108 6.65 9.17 11.35
CA LEU A 108 5.21 8.86 11.39
C LEU A 108 4.65 8.88 12.82
N GLU A 109 5.45 8.49 13.81
CA GLU A 109 5.10 8.58 15.23
C GLU A 109 4.99 10.02 15.75
N ASN A 110 5.54 11.00 15.05
CA ASN A 110 5.49 12.41 15.45
C ASN A 110 4.42 13.23 14.69
N LYS A 111 3.67 12.60 13.78
CA LYS A 111 2.50 13.19 13.08
C LYS A 111 1.20 12.95 13.84
#